data_AF-A0A5P8E4B8-F1
#
_entry.id   AF-A0A5P8E4B8-F1
#
_cell.length_a   1.000
_cell.length_b   1.000
_cell.length_c   1.000
_cell.angle_alpha   90.00
_cell.angle_beta   90.00
_cell.angle_gamma   90.00
#
_symmetry.space_group_name_H-M   'P 1'
#
loop_
_entity.id
_entity.type
_entity.pdbx_description
1 polymer ?
#
loop_
_entity_poly.entity_id
_entity_poly.type
_entity_poly.pdbx_seq_one_letter_code
_entity_poly.pdbx_strand_id
1 'polypeptide(L)'
;MYNREYTPERISELKQNEIFVFGSNLAGAHGGGAARLAYNKFGAIWGEGVGLHGQSYAIPTMQGGVETIRPYVDDFIRFARTRPELKFYVTQIGCGIAGFKIREIAPLFQNALDVENVILPQSFVMELEGEDKYDLSRFVRIQASNYEQALKEVKDGLKRSHWIWYIFPQLKHLGHSWNSKFYGISGIEEAEAYLNHPVLGKRLREITNVLLMHKDLAAKDIFGGLDAMKVRSCMTLFNAASPNDIFEEVLAVFYDNTNDKRTINNLKTKK
;
A
#
# COMPACT_ATOMS: atom_id res chain seq x y z
N MET A 1 -0.31 -4.81 1.67
CA MET A 1 -0.34 -4.59 0.22
C MET A 1 -1.07 -5.74 -0.40
N TYR A 2 -2.20 -5.45 -1.03
CA TYR A 2 -3.10 -6.40 -1.68
C TYR A 2 -2.35 -6.99 -2.88
N ASN A 3 -1.87 -8.22 -2.72
CA ASN A 3 -1.04 -8.90 -3.72
C ASN A 3 -1.80 -10.05 -4.41
N ARG A 4 -3.10 -9.86 -4.58
CA ARG A 4 -4.05 -10.84 -5.13
C ARG A 4 -4.65 -10.32 -6.43
N GLU A 5 -5.35 -11.17 -7.16
CA GLU A 5 -6.09 -10.73 -8.34
C GLU A 5 -7.20 -9.73 -7.97
N TYR A 6 -7.67 -8.98 -8.97
CA TYR A 6 -8.81 -8.08 -8.83
C TYR A 6 -10.07 -8.72 -9.40
N THR A 7 -11.24 -8.31 -8.90
CA THR A 7 -12.52 -8.71 -9.48
C THR A 7 -12.55 -8.27 -10.95
N PRO A 8 -12.80 -9.17 -11.91
CA PRO A 8 -12.93 -8.80 -13.31
C PRO A 8 -14.07 -7.79 -13.52
N GLU A 9 -13.87 -6.81 -14.40
CA GLU A 9 -14.90 -5.80 -14.70
C GLU A 9 -16.19 -6.42 -15.27
N ARG A 10 -16.07 -7.57 -15.94
CA ARG A 10 -17.18 -8.32 -16.49
C ARG A 10 -17.06 -9.79 -16.08
N ILE A 11 -18.08 -10.27 -15.38
CA ILE A 11 -18.22 -11.68 -14.99
C ILE A 11 -19.39 -12.25 -15.79
N SER A 12 -19.10 -13.11 -16.75
CA SER A 12 -20.11 -13.75 -17.59
C SER A 12 -20.51 -15.14 -17.11
N GLU A 13 -19.64 -15.78 -16.34
CA GLU A 13 -19.73 -17.15 -15.82
C GLU A 13 -18.97 -17.24 -14.49
N LEU A 14 -19.32 -18.25 -13.69
CA LEU A 14 -18.69 -18.54 -12.40
C LEU A 14 -18.39 -20.04 -12.33
N LYS A 15 -17.23 -20.41 -11.79
CA LYS A 15 -16.95 -21.79 -11.38
C LYS A 15 -17.82 -22.16 -10.18
N GLN A 16 -17.94 -23.45 -9.90
CA GLN A 16 -18.83 -23.97 -8.86
C GLN A 16 -18.61 -23.36 -7.46
N ASN A 17 -17.37 -22.97 -7.12
CA ASN A 17 -17.04 -22.37 -5.83
C ASN A 17 -16.92 -20.84 -5.86
N GLU A 18 -17.28 -20.20 -6.98
CA GLU A 18 -17.20 -18.75 -7.14
C GLU A 18 -18.58 -18.12 -6.91
N ILE A 19 -18.59 -17.01 -6.17
CA ILE A 19 -19.77 -16.27 -5.76
C ILE A 19 -19.69 -14.84 -6.25
N PHE A 20 -20.75 -14.37 -6.92
CA PHE A 20 -20.90 -13.00 -7.40
C PHE A 20 -21.52 -12.11 -6.32
N VAL A 21 -20.74 -11.18 -5.75
CA VAL A 21 -21.23 -10.28 -4.69
C VAL A 21 -21.66 -8.94 -5.31
N PHE A 22 -22.90 -8.55 -5.06
CA PHE A 22 -23.54 -7.44 -5.76
C PHE A 22 -24.37 -6.55 -4.85
N GLY A 23 -24.58 -5.30 -5.30
CA GLY A 23 -25.47 -4.35 -4.63
C GLY A 23 -26.94 -4.62 -4.94
N SER A 24 -27.76 -4.71 -3.90
CA SER A 24 -29.20 -4.92 -3.96
C SER A 24 -29.98 -3.82 -3.20
N ASN A 25 -31.29 -4.01 -3.05
CA ASN A 25 -32.13 -3.29 -2.11
C ASN A 25 -32.80 -4.29 -1.15
N LEU A 26 -33.33 -3.80 -0.02
CA LEU A 26 -33.95 -4.65 1.00
C LEU A 26 -35.15 -5.46 0.48
N ALA A 27 -35.83 -4.99 -0.56
CA ALA A 27 -36.95 -5.69 -1.17
C ALA A 27 -36.54 -6.78 -2.17
N GLY A 28 -35.24 -6.97 -2.44
CA GLY A 28 -34.73 -7.93 -3.42
C GLY A 28 -35.21 -7.67 -4.85
N ALA A 29 -35.50 -6.41 -5.19
CA ALA A 29 -35.93 -6.03 -6.54
C ALA A 29 -34.72 -5.94 -7.47
N HIS A 30 -34.34 -7.08 -8.05
CA HIS A 30 -33.14 -7.26 -8.86
C HIS A 30 -33.33 -6.87 -10.33
N GLY A 31 -33.93 -5.70 -10.59
CA GLY A 31 -34.33 -5.27 -11.94
C GLY A 31 -33.24 -4.57 -12.77
N GLY A 32 -32.10 -4.18 -12.18
CA GLY A 32 -31.09 -3.35 -12.85
C GLY A 32 -29.65 -3.74 -12.57
N GLY A 33 -28.74 -3.32 -13.46
CA GLY A 33 -27.28 -3.43 -13.27
C GLY A 33 -26.79 -4.83 -12.90
N ALA A 34 -25.89 -4.89 -11.93
CA ALA A 34 -25.33 -6.13 -11.40
C ALA A 34 -26.40 -7.03 -10.76
N ALA A 35 -27.44 -6.47 -10.13
CA ALA A 35 -28.52 -7.25 -9.53
C ALA A 35 -29.31 -8.04 -10.58
N ARG A 36 -29.62 -7.43 -11.73
CA ARG A 36 -30.29 -8.12 -12.84
C ARG A 36 -29.44 -9.26 -13.40
N LEU A 37 -28.13 -9.05 -13.49
CA LEU A 37 -27.21 -10.10 -13.92
C LEU A 37 -27.20 -11.27 -12.92
N ALA A 38 -27.11 -10.98 -11.63
CA ALA A 38 -27.16 -11.97 -10.56
C ALA A 38 -28.45 -12.80 -10.59
N TYR A 39 -29.60 -12.15 -10.79
CA TYR A 39 -30.91 -12.81 -10.93
C TYR A 39 -30.96 -13.70 -12.18
N ASN A 40 -30.55 -13.18 -13.34
CA ASN A 40 -30.66 -13.91 -14.60
C ASN A 40 -29.68 -15.08 -14.73
N LYS A 41 -28.52 -15.03 -14.06
CA LYS A 41 -27.42 -15.99 -14.31
C LYS A 41 -26.88 -16.70 -13.09
N PHE A 42 -26.92 -16.08 -11.91
CA PHE A 42 -26.17 -16.55 -10.74
C PHE A 42 -27.07 -16.94 -9.57
N GLY A 43 -28.38 -17.08 -9.81
CA GLY A 43 -29.32 -17.64 -8.84
C GLY A 43 -29.73 -16.70 -7.72
N ALA A 44 -29.57 -15.37 -7.89
CA ALA A 44 -30.22 -14.43 -6.99
C ALA A 44 -31.73 -14.62 -7.06
N ILE A 45 -32.43 -14.52 -5.92
CA ILE A 45 -33.87 -14.75 -5.83
C ILE A 45 -34.58 -13.39 -5.78
N TRP A 46 -35.64 -13.23 -6.57
CA TRP A 46 -36.47 -12.02 -6.50
C TRP A 46 -37.18 -11.95 -5.14
N GLY A 47 -37.13 -10.80 -4.48
CA GLY A 47 -37.66 -10.64 -3.12
C GLY A 47 -36.61 -10.81 -2.02
N GLU A 48 -35.46 -11.41 -2.33
CA GLU A 48 -34.41 -11.69 -1.34
C GLU A 48 -33.20 -10.75 -1.50
N GLY A 49 -33.17 -9.68 -0.72
CA GLY A 49 -32.19 -8.60 -0.85
C GLY A 49 -30.86 -8.78 -0.11
N VAL A 50 -30.72 -9.83 0.72
CA VAL A 50 -29.62 -9.97 1.68
C VAL A 50 -29.05 -11.38 1.67
N GLY A 51 -27.73 -11.51 1.57
CA GLY A 51 -27.05 -12.78 1.80
C GLY A 51 -26.94 -13.67 0.57
N LEU A 52 -26.57 -14.93 0.80
CA LEU A 52 -26.22 -15.90 -0.23
C LEU A 52 -27.46 -16.55 -0.87
N HIS A 53 -27.56 -16.46 -2.20
CA HIS A 53 -28.57 -17.11 -3.03
C HIS A 53 -27.93 -17.67 -4.30
N GLY A 54 -28.01 -18.98 -4.49
CA GLY A 54 -27.32 -19.66 -5.59
C GLY A 54 -25.81 -19.38 -5.55
N GLN A 55 -25.27 -18.85 -6.64
CA GLN A 55 -23.87 -18.40 -6.76
C GLN A 55 -23.75 -16.87 -6.63
N SER A 56 -24.61 -16.24 -5.86
CA SER A 56 -24.61 -14.79 -5.66
C SER A 56 -24.79 -14.41 -4.19
N TYR A 57 -24.20 -13.28 -3.78
CA TYR A 57 -24.37 -12.73 -2.43
C TYR A 57 -24.85 -11.28 -2.54
N ALA A 58 -26.02 -11.00 -1.98
CA ALA A 58 -26.67 -9.70 -2.04
C ALA A 58 -26.31 -8.82 -0.84
N ILE A 59 -25.90 -7.57 -1.10
CA ILE A 59 -25.64 -6.54 -0.09
C ILE A 59 -26.57 -5.34 -0.36
N PRO A 60 -27.53 -5.00 0.53
CA PRO A 60 -28.39 -3.84 0.35
C PRO A 60 -27.61 -2.51 0.38
N THR A 61 -27.80 -1.69 -0.65
CA THR A 61 -27.16 -0.37 -0.79
C THR A 61 -28.13 0.76 -1.09
N MET A 62 -29.43 0.59 -0.84
CA MET A 62 -30.48 1.55 -1.28
C MET A 62 -31.37 2.06 -0.13
N GLN A 63 -31.01 1.78 1.12
CA GLN A 63 -31.82 2.05 2.32
C GLN A 63 -31.41 3.30 3.10
N GLY A 64 -30.54 4.16 2.54
CA GLY A 64 -30.05 5.36 3.19
C GLY A 64 -28.63 5.71 2.78
N GLY A 65 -27.86 6.31 3.69
CA GLY A 65 -26.45 6.63 3.49
C GLY A 65 -25.51 5.45 3.78
N VAL A 66 -24.21 5.68 3.63
CA VAL A 66 -23.12 4.69 3.81
C VAL A 66 -23.23 3.92 5.13
N GLU A 67 -23.59 4.60 6.22
CA GLU A 67 -23.71 3.97 7.54
C GLU A 67 -24.81 2.90 7.62
N THR A 68 -25.83 2.98 6.76
CA THR A 68 -26.88 1.95 6.67
C THR A 68 -26.43 0.70 5.90
N ILE A 69 -25.31 0.79 5.18
CA ILE A 69 -24.73 -0.29 4.36
C ILE A 69 -23.69 -1.09 5.17
N ARG A 70 -22.94 -0.40 6.04
CA ARG A 70 -21.85 -0.96 6.85
C ARG A 70 -22.19 -2.30 7.52
N PRO A 71 -23.33 -2.47 8.21
CA PRO A 71 -23.65 -3.75 8.87
C PRO A 71 -23.69 -4.94 7.90
N TYR A 72 -24.20 -4.73 6.68
CA TYR A 72 -24.30 -5.79 5.68
C TYR A 72 -22.95 -6.15 5.05
N VAL A 73 -22.04 -5.17 4.94
CA VAL A 73 -20.66 -5.40 4.51
C VAL A 73 -19.90 -6.17 5.60
N ASP A 74 -20.07 -5.78 6.87
CA ASP A 74 -19.44 -6.47 8.00
C ASP A 74 -19.93 -7.92 8.12
N ASP A 75 -21.23 -8.15 7.92
CA ASP A 75 -21.81 -9.50 7.93
C ASP A 75 -21.32 -10.33 6.73
N PHE A 76 -21.19 -9.73 5.54
CA PHE A 76 -20.58 -10.38 4.38
C PHE A 76 -19.13 -10.81 4.66
N ILE A 77 -18.30 -9.91 5.19
CA ILE A 77 -16.89 -10.19 5.48
C ILE A 77 -16.80 -11.32 6.53
N ARG A 78 -17.64 -11.28 7.57
CA ARG A 78 -17.72 -12.34 8.58
C ARG A 78 -18.12 -13.67 7.96
N PHE A 79 -19.13 -13.67 7.10
CA PHE A 79 -19.57 -14.86 6.38
C PHE A 79 -18.45 -15.43 5.51
N ALA A 80 -17.78 -14.60 4.71
CA ALA A 80 -16.69 -15.02 3.83
C ALA A 80 -15.52 -15.68 4.59
N ARG A 81 -15.17 -15.15 5.77
CA ARG A 81 -14.16 -15.74 6.66
C ARG A 81 -14.52 -17.16 7.14
N THR A 82 -15.81 -17.48 7.25
CA THR A 82 -16.28 -18.83 7.62
C THR A 82 -16.32 -19.80 6.44
N ARG A 83 -16.05 -19.33 5.21
CA ARG A 83 -16.21 -20.07 3.96
C ARG A 83 -14.95 -20.03 3.08
N PRO A 84 -13.77 -20.44 3.59
CA PRO A 84 -12.52 -20.37 2.82
C PRO A 84 -12.53 -21.19 1.53
N GLU A 85 -13.46 -22.14 1.38
CA GLU A 85 -13.67 -22.94 0.17
C GLU A 85 -14.31 -22.16 -0.99
N LEU A 86 -15.01 -21.06 -0.68
CA LEU A 86 -15.69 -20.21 -1.65
C LEU A 86 -14.83 -19.00 -1.99
N LYS A 87 -14.90 -18.54 -3.23
CA LYS A 87 -14.24 -17.33 -3.72
C LYS A 87 -15.28 -16.26 -4.05
N PHE A 88 -15.20 -15.11 -3.40
CA PHE A 88 -16.19 -14.04 -3.52
C PHE A 88 -15.66 -12.92 -4.40
N TYR A 89 -16.26 -12.71 -5.57
CA TYR A 89 -15.95 -11.57 -6.43
C TYR A 89 -16.86 -10.40 -6.08
N VAL A 90 -16.29 -9.41 -5.39
CA VAL A 90 -16.98 -8.17 -5.03
C VAL A 90 -17.01 -7.25 -6.25
N THR A 91 -18.20 -6.86 -6.67
CA THR A 91 -18.38 -5.83 -7.71
C THR A 91 -18.21 -4.41 -7.13
N GLN A 92 -18.30 -3.37 -7.95
CA GLN A 92 -18.36 -1.98 -7.44
C GLN A 92 -19.74 -1.70 -6.81
N ILE A 93 -20.03 -2.39 -5.71
CA ILE A 93 -21.30 -2.39 -4.98
C ILE A 93 -21.65 -0.95 -4.59
N GLY A 94 -22.91 -0.55 -4.82
CA GLY A 94 -23.39 0.81 -4.51
C GLY A 94 -22.97 1.91 -5.50
N CYS A 95 -21.96 1.70 -6.35
CA CYS A 95 -21.41 2.75 -7.23
C CYS A 95 -22.06 2.86 -8.61
N GLY A 96 -23.06 2.01 -8.89
CA GLY A 96 -23.90 2.10 -10.08
C GLY A 96 -25.22 2.84 -9.79
N ILE A 97 -26.32 2.09 -9.79
CA ILE A 97 -27.69 2.62 -9.64
C ILE A 97 -27.89 3.38 -8.31
N ALA A 98 -27.27 2.92 -7.22
CA ALA A 98 -27.38 3.59 -5.92
C ALA A 98 -26.60 4.91 -5.84
N GLY A 99 -25.68 5.18 -6.78
CA GLY A 99 -25.08 6.49 -6.98
C GLY A 99 -23.94 6.89 -6.03
N PHE A 100 -23.44 5.98 -5.18
CA PHE A 100 -22.31 6.27 -4.30
C PHE A 100 -21.00 6.36 -5.05
N LYS A 101 -20.06 7.17 -4.57
CA LYS A 101 -18.69 7.21 -5.11
C LYS A 101 -17.85 6.08 -4.52
N ILE A 102 -16.81 5.67 -5.24
CA ILE A 102 -15.84 4.67 -4.78
C ILE A 102 -15.30 5.02 -3.38
N ARG A 103 -14.87 6.27 -3.18
CA ARG A 103 -14.39 6.81 -1.89
C ARG A 103 -15.39 6.73 -0.73
N GLU A 104 -16.67 6.56 -1.01
CA GLU A 104 -17.71 6.44 0.01
C GLU A 104 -17.94 4.98 0.40
N ILE A 105 -17.83 4.04 -0.54
CA ILE A 105 -18.09 2.61 -0.31
C ILE A 105 -16.82 1.81 0.01
N ALA A 106 -15.73 2.04 -0.71
CA ALA A 106 -14.50 1.26 -0.56
C ALA A 106 -14.01 1.19 0.90
N PRO A 107 -14.06 2.28 1.71
CA PRO A 107 -13.70 2.21 3.13
C PRO A 107 -14.46 1.18 3.97
N LEU A 108 -15.69 0.79 3.57
CA LEU A 108 -16.43 -0.27 4.25
C LEU A 108 -15.77 -1.64 4.09
N PHE A 109 -14.96 -1.83 3.03
CA PHE A 109 -14.27 -3.08 2.72
C PHE A 109 -12.83 -3.12 3.21
N GLN A 110 -12.40 -2.18 4.07
CA GLN A 110 -11.03 -2.17 4.63
C GLN A 110 -10.66 -3.52 5.28
N ASN A 111 -11.60 -4.10 6.04
CA ASN A 111 -11.44 -5.39 6.72
C ASN A 111 -11.57 -6.61 5.78
N ALA A 112 -11.72 -6.41 4.47
CA ALA A 112 -11.66 -7.47 3.47
C ALA A 112 -10.27 -7.60 2.83
N LEU A 113 -9.37 -6.63 3.04
CA LEU A 113 -8.01 -6.67 2.51
C LEU A 113 -7.20 -7.87 3.04
N ASP A 114 -7.51 -8.35 4.25
CA ASP A 114 -6.88 -9.50 4.89
C ASP A 114 -7.66 -10.82 4.71
N VAL A 115 -8.81 -10.80 4.03
CA VAL A 115 -9.64 -11.99 3.81
C VAL A 115 -9.34 -12.59 2.44
N GLU A 116 -8.52 -13.63 2.42
CA GLU A 116 -7.89 -14.19 1.20
C GLU A 116 -8.88 -14.55 0.08
N ASN A 117 -10.06 -15.05 0.45
CA ASN A 117 -11.08 -15.50 -0.48
C ASN A 117 -12.08 -14.40 -0.91
N VAL A 118 -11.91 -13.17 -0.43
CA VAL A 118 -12.65 -12.00 -0.92
C VAL A 118 -11.79 -11.25 -1.92
N ILE A 119 -12.24 -11.23 -3.17
CA ILE A 119 -11.59 -10.55 -4.28
C ILE A 119 -12.29 -9.20 -4.48
N LEU A 120 -11.55 -8.11 -4.38
CA LEU A 120 -12.07 -6.74 -4.51
C LEU A 120 -11.85 -6.18 -5.92
N PRO A 121 -12.70 -5.23 -6.39
CA PRO A 121 -12.41 -4.45 -7.59
C PRO A 121 -11.10 -3.67 -7.43
N GLN A 122 -10.36 -3.51 -8.52
CA GLN A 122 -9.12 -2.72 -8.52
C GLN A 122 -9.36 -1.29 -8.00
N SER A 123 -10.48 -0.66 -8.35
CA SER A 123 -10.83 0.69 -7.90
C SER A 123 -11.02 0.77 -6.38
N PHE A 124 -11.58 -0.26 -5.74
CA PHE A 124 -11.70 -0.30 -4.27
C PHE A 124 -10.34 -0.48 -3.63
N VAL A 125 -9.50 -1.38 -4.15
CA VAL A 125 -8.15 -1.58 -3.62
C VAL A 125 -7.32 -0.31 -3.75
N MET A 126 -7.36 0.37 -4.90
CA MET A 126 -6.67 1.64 -5.11
C MET A 126 -7.15 2.72 -4.14
N GLU A 127 -8.45 2.82 -3.87
CA GLU A 127 -8.95 3.77 -2.87
C GLU A 127 -8.49 3.41 -1.45
N LEU A 128 -8.48 2.12 -1.10
CA LEU A 128 -8.15 1.63 0.25
C LEU A 128 -6.66 1.65 0.58
N GLU A 129 -5.80 1.34 -0.40
CA GLU A 129 -4.35 1.40 -0.24
C GLU A 129 -3.82 2.82 -0.44
N GLY A 130 -4.71 3.76 -0.82
CA GLY A 130 -4.37 5.00 -1.48
C GLY A 130 -3.83 4.71 -2.89
N GLU A 131 -4.07 5.63 -3.84
CA GLU A 131 -3.15 5.70 -4.96
C GLU A 131 -1.74 5.66 -4.36
N ASP A 132 -0.82 4.88 -4.94
CA ASP A 132 0.59 4.98 -4.61
C ASP A 132 1.04 6.37 -5.09
N LYS A 133 0.61 7.39 -4.34
CA LYS A 133 0.66 8.83 -4.64
C LYS A 133 2.09 9.24 -4.90
N TYR A 134 3.01 8.50 -4.31
CA TYR A 134 4.42 8.69 -4.39
C TYR A 134 5.14 7.67 -5.26
N ASP A 135 4.46 6.69 -5.86
CA ASP A 135 5.04 5.56 -6.58
C ASP A 135 6.15 4.85 -5.76
N LEU A 136 5.90 4.58 -4.47
CA LEU A 136 6.79 3.82 -3.60
C LEU A 136 7.08 2.42 -4.13
N SER A 137 6.20 1.88 -5.00
CA SER A 137 6.40 0.64 -5.73
C SER A 137 7.74 0.61 -6.49
N ARG A 138 8.24 1.75 -6.96
CA ARG A 138 9.54 1.86 -7.63
C ARG A 138 10.70 1.42 -6.74
N PHE A 139 10.63 1.69 -5.44
CA PHE A 139 11.62 1.22 -4.47
C PHE A 139 11.46 -0.27 -4.18
N VAL A 140 10.24 -0.75 -4.00
CA VAL A 140 9.96 -2.16 -3.70
C VAL A 140 10.51 -3.05 -4.82
N ARG A 141 10.23 -2.69 -6.08
CA ARG A 141 10.67 -3.43 -7.27
C ARG A 141 12.18 -3.53 -7.37
N ILE A 142 12.89 -2.41 -7.23
CA ILE A 142 14.36 -2.43 -7.35
C ILE A 142 15.03 -3.10 -6.13
N GLN A 143 14.48 -2.90 -4.93
CA GLN A 143 15.04 -3.54 -3.73
C GLN A 143 14.81 -5.05 -3.70
N ALA A 144 13.79 -5.58 -4.37
CA ALA A 144 13.51 -7.02 -4.41
C ALA A 144 14.73 -7.86 -4.83
N SER A 145 15.54 -7.35 -5.77
CA SER A 145 16.72 -8.06 -6.28
C SER A 145 18.06 -7.55 -5.73
N ASN A 146 18.06 -6.42 -5.01
CA ASN A 146 19.30 -5.72 -4.62
C ASN A 146 19.46 -5.54 -3.11
N TYR A 147 18.40 -5.68 -2.31
CA TYR A 147 18.44 -5.38 -0.88
C TYR A 147 19.40 -6.30 -0.12
N GLU A 148 19.32 -7.61 -0.33
CA GLU A 148 20.20 -8.59 0.34
C GLU A 148 21.68 -8.34 0.07
N GLN A 149 22.01 -7.94 -1.16
CA GLN A 149 23.38 -7.58 -1.52
C GLN A 149 23.84 -6.30 -0.80
N ALA A 150 22.99 -5.26 -0.78
CA ALA A 150 23.30 -4.02 -0.07
C ALA A 150 23.48 -4.26 1.43
N LEU A 151 22.59 -5.06 2.04
CA LEU A 151 22.65 -5.42 3.45
C LEU A 151 23.95 -6.17 3.78
N LYS A 152 24.35 -7.14 2.94
CA LYS A 152 25.61 -7.86 3.07
C LYS A 152 26.82 -6.92 2.97
N GLU A 153 26.84 -6.03 1.97
CA GLU A 153 27.95 -5.09 1.78
C GLU A 153 28.10 -4.10 2.94
N VAL A 154 26.98 -3.60 3.50
CA VAL A 154 27.01 -2.75 4.71
C VAL A 154 27.49 -3.55 5.93
N LYS A 155 27.04 -4.80 6.09
CA LYS A 155 27.48 -5.70 7.17
C LYS A 155 28.97 -6.03 7.11
N ASP A 156 29.51 -6.12 5.90
CA ASP A 156 30.94 -6.33 5.65
C ASP A 156 31.76 -5.04 5.83
N GLY A 157 31.12 -3.91 6.15
CA GLY A 157 31.76 -2.60 6.34
C GLY A 157 32.30 -1.97 5.07
N LEU A 158 31.89 -2.45 3.88
CA LEU A 158 32.39 -1.91 2.61
C LEU A 158 31.37 -2.08 1.48
N LYS A 159 30.84 -0.95 1.02
CA LYS A 159 30.00 -0.86 -0.18
C LYS A 159 30.81 -1.12 -1.45
N ARG A 160 30.27 -1.97 -2.33
CA ARG A 160 30.91 -2.38 -3.60
C ARG A 160 30.02 -2.15 -4.83
N SER A 161 28.70 -2.15 -4.67
CA SER A 161 27.75 -2.16 -5.79
C SER A 161 26.89 -0.89 -5.91
N HIS A 162 26.12 -0.77 -6.99
CA HIS A 162 25.37 0.43 -7.37
C HIS A 162 23.93 0.47 -6.83
N TRP A 163 23.78 0.69 -5.52
CA TRP A 163 22.45 0.66 -4.86
C TRP A 163 22.10 1.88 -4.00
N ILE A 164 23.01 2.86 -3.89
CA ILE A 164 22.90 3.93 -2.90
C ILE A 164 21.57 4.71 -2.99
N TRP A 165 21.07 4.97 -4.21
CA TRP A 165 19.92 5.84 -4.43
C TRP A 165 18.61 5.27 -3.93
N TYR A 166 18.44 3.95 -3.94
CA TYR A 166 17.18 3.29 -3.60
C TYR A 166 17.23 2.51 -2.28
N ILE A 167 18.41 2.39 -1.66
CA ILE A 167 18.59 1.85 -0.31
C ILE A 167 18.68 2.97 0.73
N PHE A 168 19.46 4.02 0.45
CA PHE A 168 19.53 5.24 1.26
C PHE A 168 19.06 6.45 0.43
N PRO A 169 17.75 6.54 0.14
CA PRO A 169 17.24 7.60 -0.72
C PRO A 169 17.36 8.98 -0.05
N GLN A 170 17.60 9.99 -0.89
CA GLN A 170 17.69 11.39 -0.47
C GLN A 170 16.63 12.22 -1.22
N LEU A 171 16.49 13.50 -0.86
CA LEU A 171 15.55 14.37 -1.58
C LEU A 171 15.90 14.51 -3.07
N LYS A 172 14.87 14.48 -3.92
CA LYS A 172 14.94 14.42 -5.39
C LYS A 172 15.78 15.51 -6.05
N HIS A 173 15.80 16.70 -5.47
CA HIS A 173 16.54 17.85 -5.99
C HIS A 173 18.02 17.91 -5.55
N LEU A 174 18.50 16.98 -4.71
CA LEU A 174 19.88 17.02 -4.22
C LEU A 174 20.90 16.46 -5.23
N GLY A 175 20.48 15.52 -6.08
CA GLY A 175 21.35 14.88 -7.05
C GLY A 175 20.95 15.15 -8.51
N HIS A 176 21.93 15.09 -9.40
CA HIS A 176 21.74 15.42 -10.83
C HIS A 176 21.57 14.20 -11.74
N SER A 177 22.03 13.02 -11.30
CA SER A 177 21.92 11.78 -12.07
C SER A 177 20.47 11.34 -12.25
N TRP A 178 20.20 10.57 -13.31
CA TRP A 178 18.88 9.98 -13.54
C TRP A 178 18.40 9.17 -12.33
N ASN A 179 19.25 8.30 -11.77
CA ASN A 179 18.93 7.51 -10.57
C ASN A 179 18.61 8.39 -9.35
N SER A 180 19.36 9.48 -9.14
CA SER A 180 19.09 10.43 -8.04
C SER A 180 17.72 11.11 -8.18
N LYS A 181 17.28 11.37 -9.42
CA LYS A 181 15.97 11.98 -9.69
C LYS A 181 14.84 10.95 -9.61
N PHE A 182 15.06 9.75 -10.14
CA PHE A 182 14.04 8.71 -10.17
C PHE A 182 13.76 8.13 -8.78
N TYR A 183 14.80 7.76 -8.04
CA TYR A 183 14.69 7.26 -6.66
C TYR A 183 14.75 8.34 -5.59
N GLY A 184 14.70 9.61 -5.99
CA GLY A 184 14.65 10.72 -5.07
C GLY A 184 13.28 10.85 -4.41
N ILE A 185 13.27 11.18 -3.13
CA ILE A 185 12.05 11.46 -2.35
C ILE A 185 11.63 12.93 -2.56
N SER A 186 10.34 13.18 -2.78
CA SER A 186 9.79 14.49 -3.16
C SER A 186 9.56 15.45 -2.00
N GLY A 187 9.58 14.97 -0.75
CA GLY A 187 9.34 15.79 0.43
C GLY A 187 9.14 14.98 1.70
N ILE A 188 8.75 15.66 2.78
CA ILE A 188 8.55 15.04 4.09
C ILE A 188 7.40 14.02 4.07
N GLU A 189 6.32 14.32 3.36
CA GLU A 189 5.12 13.49 3.32
C GLU A 189 5.39 12.15 2.60
N GLU A 190 6.24 12.16 1.57
CA GLU A 190 6.69 10.93 0.93
C GLU A 190 7.65 10.14 1.82
N ALA A 191 8.52 10.82 2.57
CA ALA A 191 9.41 10.14 3.52
C ALA A 191 8.61 9.45 4.64
N GLU A 192 7.57 10.10 5.18
CA GLU A 192 6.63 9.50 6.13
C GLU A 192 5.91 8.29 5.51
N ALA A 193 5.41 8.42 4.28
CA ALA A 193 4.79 7.31 3.55
C ALA A 193 5.78 6.14 3.34
N TYR A 194 7.03 6.43 3.00
CA TYR A 194 8.10 5.43 2.86
C TYR A 194 8.34 4.68 4.18
N LEU A 195 8.38 5.38 5.32
CA LEU A 195 8.57 4.75 6.63
C LEU A 195 7.37 3.93 7.10
N ASN A 196 6.15 4.35 6.76
CA ASN A 196 4.92 3.64 7.08
C ASN A 196 4.67 2.44 6.14
N HIS A 197 5.34 2.39 4.99
CA HIS A 197 5.21 1.28 4.06
C HIS A 197 5.77 -0.02 4.69
N PRO A 198 5.01 -1.14 4.68
CA PRO A 198 5.29 -2.35 5.47
C PRO A 198 6.62 -3.06 5.17
N VAL A 199 7.16 -2.83 3.97
CA VAL A 199 8.47 -3.36 3.53
C VAL A 199 9.59 -2.32 3.66
N LEU A 200 9.44 -1.16 3.01
CA LEU A 200 10.48 -0.13 2.89
C LEU A 200 10.94 0.42 4.24
N GLY A 201 10.01 0.75 5.14
CA GLY A 201 10.34 1.25 6.48
C GLY A 201 11.10 0.22 7.33
N LYS A 202 10.77 -1.07 7.21
CA LYS A 202 11.49 -2.15 7.89
C LYS A 202 12.91 -2.30 7.35
N ARG A 203 13.04 -2.35 6.02
CA ARG A 203 14.32 -2.48 5.32
C ARG A 203 15.29 -1.33 5.61
N LEU A 204 14.79 -0.09 5.63
CA LEU A 204 15.63 1.06 5.92
C LEU A 204 16.14 1.03 7.39
N ARG A 205 15.29 0.66 8.35
CA ARG A 205 15.72 0.50 9.76
C ARG A 205 16.68 -0.66 9.95
N GLU A 206 16.45 -1.78 9.28
CA GLU A 206 17.33 -2.96 9.33
C GLU A 206 18.75 -2.63 8.85
N ILE A 207 18.89 -2.05 7.66
CA ILE A 207 20.22 -1.72 7.14
C ILE A 207 20.90 -0.60 7.93
N THR A 208 20.12 0.32 8.51
CA THR A 208 20.62 1.37 9.43
C THR A 208 21.16 0.75 10.73
N ASN A 209 20.49 -0.26 11.30
CA ASN A 209 21.00 -1.01 12.45
C ASN A 209 22.33 -1.71 12.13
N VAL A 210 22.43 -2.33 10.95
CA VAL A 210 23.67 -2.99 10.50
C VAL A 210 24.79 -1.96 10.33
N LEU A 211 24.51 -0.79 9.76
CA LEU A 211 25.49 0.30 9.67
C LEU A 211 26.02 0.70 11.06
N LEU A 212 25.17 0.80 12.07
CA LEU A 212 25.55 1.13 13.44
C LEU A 212 26.42 0.09 14.14
N MET A 213 26.67 -1.08 13.54
CA MET A 213 27.66 -2.04 14.04
C MET A 213 29.10 -1.57 13.80
N HIS A 214 29.33 -0.59 12.93
CA HIS A 214 30.66 -0.10 12.51
C HIS A 214 31.01 1.27 13.10
N LYS A 215 30.75 1.48 14.40
CA LYS A 215 30.90 2.81 15.07
C LYS A 215 32.34 3.33 15.08
N ASP A 216 33.29 2.44 14.87
CA ASP A 216 34.74 2.63 14.84
C ASP A 216 35.28 2.98 13.44
N LEU A 217 34.44 2.97 12.40
CA LEU A 217 34.80 3.35 11.03
C LEU A 217 34.19 4.71 10.63
N ALA A 218 34.87 5.46 9.77
CA ALA A 218 34.25 6.63 9.17
C ALA A 218 33.30 6.20 8.03
N ALA A 219 32.18 6.91 7.86
CA ALA A 219 31.23 6.60 6.79
C ALA A 219 31.86 6.62 5.38
N LYS A 220 32.89 7.46 5.17
CA LYS A 220 33.65 7.50 3.90
C LYS A 220 34.43 6.22 3.62
N ASP A 221 34.82 5.47 4.66
CA ASP A 221 35.57 4.22 4.51
C ASP A 221 34.62 3.07 4.13
N ILE A 222 33.36 3.15 4.58
CA ILE A 222 32.30 2.20 4.23
C ILE A 222 31.72 2.50 2.83
N PHE A 223 31.37 3.75 2.55
CA PHE A 223 30.58 4.13 1.37
C PHE A 223 31.39 4.82 0.26
N GLY A 224 32.59 5.32 0.55
CA GLY A 224 33.25 6.33 -0.28
C GLY A 224 32.66 7.73 -0.07
N GLY A 225 33.40 8.77 -0.50
CA GLY A 225 33.05 10.16 -0.17
C GLY A 225 31.69 10.64 -0.68
N LEU A 226 31.34 10.32 -1.93
CA LEU A 226 30.07 10.76 -2.53
C LEU A 226 28.86 10.06 -1.90
N ASP A 227 28.94 8.76 -1.67
CA ASP A 227 27.83 7.98 -1.12
C ASP A 227 27.69 8.20 0.39
N ALA A 228 28.78 8.46 1.12
CA ALA A 228 28.70 8.89 2.51
C ALA A 228 27.91 10.19 2.68
N MET A 229 28.00 11.14 1.72
CA MET A 229 27.13 12.32 1.73
C MET A 229 25.66 11.97 1.48
N LYS A 230 25.37 10.99 0.62
CA LYS A 230 23.98 10.53 0.37
C LYS A 230 23.38 9.88 1.59
N VAL A 231 24.13 9.04 2.30
CA VAL A 231 23.70 8.44 3.57
C VAL A 231 23.39 9.54 4.57
N ARG A 232 24.25 10.56 4.73
CA ARG A 232 23.95 11.72 5.59
C ARG A 232 22.64 12.43 5.21
N SER A 233 22.44 12.72 3.92
CA SER A 233 21.18 13.32 3.45
C SER A 233 19.97 12.42 3.71
N CYS A 234 20.11 11.11 3.55
CA CYS A 234 19.08 10.12 3.85
C CYS A 234 18.71 10.13 5.34
N MET A 235 19.70 9.99 6.23
CA MET A 235 19.47 10.02 7.68
C MET A 235 18.87 11.35 8.14
N THR A 236 19.33 12.47 7.57
CA THR A 236 18.76 13.80 7.84
C THR A 236 17.29 13.88 7.46
N LEU A 237 16.92 13.36 6.28
CA LEU A 237 15.54 13.35 5.80
C LEU A 237 14.63 12.49 6.68
N PHE A 238 15.05 11.25 6.97
CA PHE A 238 14.22 10.32 7.73
C PHE A 238 14.18 10.61 9.23
N ASN A 239 15.22 11.24 9.79
CA ASN A 239 15.16 11.79 11.14
C ASN A 239 14.13 12.93 11.25
N ALA A 240 13.98 13.75 10.20
CA ALA A 240 12.93 14.77 10.17
C ALA A 240 11.53 14.15 10.04
N ALA A 241 11.38 13.06 9.28
CA ALA A 241 10.10 12.37 9.09
C ALA A 241 9.69 11.49 10.29
N SER A 242 10.67 11.04 11.09
CA SER A 242 10.44 10.22 12.28
C SER A 242 11.46 10.59 13.37
N PRO A 243 11.22 11.68 14.12
CA PRO A 243 12.08 12.10 15.22
C PRO A 243 12.19 11.04 16.31
N ASN A 244 13.35 10.94 16.96
CA ASN A 244 13.66 9.93 17.99
C ASN A 244 13.68 8.47 17.47
N ASP A 245 13.88 8.28 16.17
CA ASP A 245 14.14 6.98 15.55
C ASP A 245 15.67 6.79 15.35
N ILE A 246 16.09 5.62 14.91
CA ILE A 246 17.49 5.20 14.77
C ILE A 246 18.34 6.08 13.84
N PHE A 247 17.72 6.89 12.99
CA PHE A 247 18.40 7.78 12.06
C PHE A 247 19.21 8.87 12.77
N GLU A 248 18.76 9.32 13.94
CA GLU A 248 19.48 10.27 14.78
C GLU A 248 20.81 9.68 15.28
N GLU A 249 20.83 8.40 15.68
CA GLU A 249 22.03 7.73 16.16
C GLU A 249 23.09 7.63 15.07
N VAL A 250 22.71 7.39 13.81
CA VAL A 250 23.67 7.39 12.69
C VAL A 250 24.26 8.79 12.47
N LEU A 251 23.46 9.85 12.57
CA LEU A 251 23.96 11.22 12.50
C LEU A 251 24.95 11.52 13.62
N ALA A 252 24.68 11.04 14.84
CA ALA A 252 25.56 11.18 15.99
C ALA A 252 26.90 10.47 15.79
N VAL A 253 26.84 9.18 15.42
CA VAL A 253 28.02 8.30 15.34
C VAL A 253 28.91 8.63 14.14
N PHE A 254 28.31 8.83 12.96
CA PHE A 254 29.08 8.91 11.70
C PHE A 254 29.28 10.34 11.18
N TYR A 255 28.56 11.32 11.72
CA TYR A 255 28.51 12.68 11.19
C TYR A 255 28.55 13.76 12.26
N ASP A 256 29.02 13.46 13.48
CA ASP A 256 29.18 14.41 14.58
C ASP A 256 27.89 15.19 14.92
N ASN A 257 26.74 14.50 14.88
CA ASN A 257 25.40 15.10 15.02
C ASN A 257 25.06 16.17 13.97
N THR A 258 25.78 16.21 12.84
CA THR A 258 25.58 17.24 11.82
C THR A 258 24.62 16.79 10.72
N ASN A 259 23.46 17.46 10.65
CA ASN A 259 22.50 17.30 9.56
C ASN A 259 23.06 17.78 8.21
N ASP A 260 22.61 17.18 7.11
CA ASP A 260 22.84 17.73 5.76
C ASP A 260 22.07 19.03 5.57
N LYS A 261 22.80 20.15 5.47
CA LYS A 261 22.23 21.50 5.36
C LYS A 261 21.30 21.64 4.15
N ARG A 262 21.64 20.99 3.02
CA ARG A 262 20.81 21.06 1.81
C ARG A 262 19.48 20.35 2.02
N THR A 263 19.46 19.20 2.69
CA THR A 263 18.23 18.49 3.05
C THR A 263 17.34 19.37 3.93
N ILE A 264 17.87 19.90 5.04
CA ILE A 264 17.11 20.75 5.97
C ILE A 264 16.53 22.00 5.28
N ASN A 265 17.34 22.68 4.47
CA ASN A 265 16.89 23.91 3.80
C ASN A 265 15.73 23.65 2.84
N ASN A 266 15.71 22.50 2.15
CA ASN A 266 14.63 22.16 1.22
C ASN A 266 13.37 21.63 1.90
N LEU A 267 13.46 21.13 3.14
CA LEU A 267 12.27 20.78 3.93
C LEU A 267 11.55 22.01 4.47
N LYS A 268 12.27 23.10 4.75
CA LYS A 268 11.72 24.35 5.29
C LYS A 268 11.00 25.23 4.26
N THR A 269 11.26 25.04 2.97
CA THR A 269 10.78 25.93 1.90
C THR A 269 9.41 25.59 1.30
N LYS A 270 8.70 24.58 1.81
CA LYS A 270 7.28 24.36 1.45
C LYS A 270 6.36 25.17 2.36
N LYS A 271 6.06 26.41 1.96
CA LYS A 271 4.86 27.16 2.34
C LYS A 271 3.90 27.19 1.15
#